data_AF-A0A314XUS0-F1
#
_entry.id   AF-A0A314XUS0-F1
#
_cell.length_a   1.000
_cell.length_b   1.000
_cell.length_c   1.000
_cell.angle_alpha   90.00
_cell.angle_beta   90.00
_cell.angle_gamma   90.00
#
_symmetry.space_group_name_H-M   'P 1'
#
loop_
_entity.id
_entity.type
_entity.pdbx_description
1 polymer ?
#
loop_
_entity_poly.entity_id
_entity_poly.type
_entity_poly.pdbx_seq_one_letter_code
_entity_poly.pdbx_strand_id
1 'polypeptide(L)'
;MAACLQLNAKPFSPLLSPNPVSTRTRKSGRISCSAASPSKRHTITLLPGDGIGPEVISVARNVLNLAASIEGIEFKYQEVPVGGAALDLTGVPLPEETLLAAKQSDAVLLGAIGGYKWDKNEKHLKPETGLLKLREGLKVFANLRPATVLPQLVDASTLKREVAEGVDLMVVRELTGGIYFGKPRGFGTNENGEEIGFNTEVYAAYEIDRIARVAFETARKRKGKLCSVDKANVLEASMFWRKRIMAIALEYPDVELSHMYVDNAAMQLVRDPKQFDTIVTNNIFGDILSDEAS
;
A
#
# COMPACT_ATOMS: atom_id res chain seq x y z
N MET A 1 -37.90 -35.64 -69.58
CA MET A 1 -38.14 -36.70 -68.57
C MET A 1 -39.35 -36.32 -67.74
N ALA A 2 -40.30 -37.25 -67.63
CA ALA A 2 -41.38 -37.38 -66.66
C ALA A 2 -42.48 -36.30 -66.51
N ALA A 3 -43.67 -36.68 -67.00
CA ALA A 3 -45.06 -36.34 -66.69
C ALA A 3 -45.39 -36.09 -65.19
N CYS A 4 -46.23 -35.09 -64.83
CA CYS A 4 -47.71 -35.13 -64.61
C CYS A 4 -48.10 -35.70 -63.21
N LEU A 5 -48.91 -35.07 -62.34
CA LEU A 5 -50.37 -34.93 -62.40
C LEU A 5 -50.96 -34.14 -61.19
N GLN A 6 -52.02 -33.39 -61.50
CA GLN A 6 -53.31 -33.17 -60.79
C GLN A 6 -53.47 -32.44 -59.43
N LEU A 7 -54.47 -31.53 -59.51
CA LEU A 7 -55.17 -30.73 -58.49
C LEU A 7 -56.38 -31.49 -57.88
N ASN A 8 -56.79 -31.10 -56.66
CA ASN A 8 -58.18 -30.83 -56.17
C ASN A 8 -58.25 -30.97 -54.63
N ALA A 9 -58.57 -29.94 -53.83
CA ALA A 9 -59.86 -29.26 -53.54
C ALA A 9 -60.32 -29.61 -52.08
N LYS A 10 -60.59 -28.65 -51.17
CA LYS A 10 -61.92 -28.07 -50.83
C LYS A 10 -61.83 -27.06 -49.62
N PRO A 11 -62.89 -26.30 -49.23
CA PRO A 11 -62.85 -24.83 -49.01
C PRO A 11 -63.21 -24.30 -47.59
N PHE A 12 -63.14 -22.95 -47.40
CA PHE A 12 -63.91 -22.00 -46.53
C PHE A 12 -64.38 -22.47 -45.13
N SER A 13 -64.22 -21.77 -43.98
CA SER A 13 -64.54 -20.37 -43.64
C SER A 13 -64.22 -20.08 -42.14
N PRO A 14 -64.33 -18.82 -41.64
CA PRO A 14 -63.67 -18.32 -40.43
C PRO A 14 -64.54 -18.35 -39.16
N LEU A 15 -63.90 -18.31 -37.97
CA LEU A 15 -64.57 -17.99 -36.70
C LEU A 15 -63.68 -17.10 -35.81
N LEU A 16 -64.03 -15.81 -35.79
CA LEU A 16 -63.75 -14.89 -34.69
C LEU A 16 -64.66 -15.22 -33.51
N SER A 17 -64.09 -15.33 -32.29
CA SER A 17 -64.73 -14.81 -31.07
C SER A 17 -63.72 -14.78 -29.90
N PRO A 18 -63.93 -13.90 -28.91
CA PRO A 18 -62.89 -13.40 -28.01
C PRO A 18 -62.80 -14.22 -26.72
N ASN A 19 -61.59 -14.38 -26.18
CA ASN A 19 -61.41 -14.91 -24.82
C ASN A 19 -61.27 -13.77 -23.79
N PRO A 20 -61.80 -13.96 -22.57
CA PRO A 20 -62.19 -12.87 -21.68
C PRO A 20 -61.03 -12.29 -20.88
N VAL A 21 -61.19 -11.01 -20.52
CA VAL A 21 -60.33 -10.26 -19.60
C VAL A 21 -60.31 -10.96 -18.24
N SER A 22 -59.16 -11.53 -17.89
CA SER A 22 -58.87 -12.04 -16.55
C SER A 22 -58.52 -10.89 -15.62
N THR A 23 -59.37 -10.66 -14.62
CA THR A 23 -59.15 -9.74 -13.51
C THR A 23 -57.97 -10.22 -12.65
N ARG A 24 -56.77 -9.69 -12.91
CA ARG A 24 -55.65 -9.78 -11.97
C ARG A 24 -55.95 -8.89 -10.76
N THR A 25 -56.29 -9.54 -9.65
CA THR A 25 -56.32 -8.93 -8.32
C THR A 25 -54.95 -8.33 -8.01
N ARG A 26 -54.90 -7.01 -7.77
CA ARG A 26 -53.74 -6.31 -7.21
C ARG A 26 -53.47 -6.91 -5.83
N LYS A 27 -52.46 -7.79 -5.73
CA LYS A 27 -51.86 -8.12 -4.44
C LYS A 27 -51.27 -6.82 -3.88
N SER A 28 -51.79 -6.40 -2.73
CA SER A 28 -51.17 -5.37 -1.90
C SER A 28 -49.71 -5.73 -1.67
N GLY A 29 -48.81 -4.96 -2.30
CA GLY A 29 -47.38 -5.08 -2.06
C GLY A 29 -47.11 -4.58 -0.65
N ARG A 30 -46.85 -5.50 0.28
CA ARG A 30 -46.20 -5.14 1.53
C ARG A 30 -44.82 -4.60 1.17
N ILE A 31 -44.61 -3.32 1.39
CA ILE A 31 -43.27 -2.74 1.49
C ILE A 31 -42.66 -3.39 2.73
N SER A 32 -41.86 -4.44 2.56
CA SER A 32 -40.98 -4.89 3.63
C SER A 32 -39.82 -3.91 3.67
N CYS A 33 -39.81 -3.03 4.67
CA CYS A 33 -38.56 -2.42 5.10
C CYS A 33 -37.68 -3.56 5.63
N SER A 34 -36.80 -4.09 4.79
CA SER A 34 -35.65 -4.83 5.29
C SER A 34 -34.86 -3.83 6.11
N ALA A 35 -34.83 -4.00 7.44
CA ALA A 35 -33.84 -3.34 8.27
C ALA A 35 -32.48 -3.64 7.62
N ALA A 36 -31.79 -2.59 7.17
CA ALA A 36 -30.47 -2.72 6.59
C ALA A 36 -29.63 -3.56 7.56
N SER A 37 -29.03 -4.64 7.05
CA SER A 37 -28.02 -5.41 7.76
C SER A 37 -27.04 -4.43 8.41
N PRO A 38 -26.55 -4.68 9.64
CA PRO A 38 -25.67 -3.73 10.31
C PRO A 38 -24.49 -3.41 9.39
N SER A 39 -24.40 -2.15 8.95
CA SER A 39 -23.27 -1.70 8.14
C SER A 39 -22.01 -1.92 8.95
N LYS A 40 -21.00 -2.54 8.33
CA LYS A 40 -19.68 -2.59 8.97
C LYS A 40 -19.20 -1.15 9.09
N ARG A 41 -19.06 -0.67 10.32
CA ARG A 41 -18.62 0.70 10.59
C ARG A 41 -17.14 0.70 10.97
N HIS A 42 -16.35 1.51 10.29
CA HIS A 42 -14.93 1.72 10.58
C HIS A 42 -14.64 3.18 10.87
N THR A 43 -13.71 3.43 11.80
CA THR A 43 -13.20 4.76 12.11
C THR A 43 -11.87 4.98 11.38
N ILE A 44 -11.78 6.06 10.61
CA ILE A 44 -10.60 6.45 9.84
C ILE A 44 -10.09 7.79 10.35
N THR A 45 -8.84 7.80 10.83
CA THR A 45 -8.12 9.05 11.07
C THR A 45 -7.58 9.58 9.75
N LEU A 46 -7.95 10.81 9.41
CA LEU A 46 -7.44 11.54 8.26
C LEU A 46 -6.32 12.48 8.72
N LEU A 47 -5.17 12.39 8.06
CA LEU A 47 -4.00 13.24 8.28
C LEU A 47 -3.70 14.02 6.98
N PRO A 48 -4.42 15.11 6.68
CA PRO A 48 -4.22 15.91 5.47
C PRO A 48 -2.75 16.31 5.27
N GLY A 49 -2.13 16.81 6.32
CA GLY A 49 -0.73 17.26 6.31
C GLY A 49 -0.52 18.54 5.49
N ASP A 50 0.57 18.57 4.73
CA ASP A 50 1.14 19.77 4.12
C ASP A 50 0.99 19.80 2.59
N GLY A 51 1.19 20.97 1.97
CA GLY A 51 1.21 21.13 0.52
C GLY A 51 -0.08 20.68 -0.16
N ILE A 52 0.02 19.75 -1.10
CA ILE A 52 -1.13 19.17 -1.82
C ILE A 52 -1.94 18.17 -0.98
N GLY A 53 -1.44 17.80 0.21
CA GLY A 53 -2.03 16.76 1.06
C GLY A 53 -3.54 16.93 1.33
N PRO A 54 -4.02 18.12 1.74
CA PRO A 54 -5.45 18.36 1.95
C PRO A 54 -6.32 18.16 0.72
N GLU A 55 -5.84 18.56 -0.47
CA GLU A 55 -6.58 18.42 -1.72
C GLU A 55 -6.76 16.94 -2.08
N VAL A 56 -5.66 16.17 -2.09
CA VAL A 56 -5.70 14.75 -2.47
C VAL A 56 -6.46 13.89 -1.47
N ILE A 57 -6.41 14.22 -0.17
CA ILE A 57 -7.19 13.53 0.87
C ILE A 57 -8.68 13.78 0.71
N SER A 58 -9.09 15.00 0.36
CA SER A 58 -10.49 15.31 0.09
C SER A 58 -11.06 14.49 -1.06
N VAL A 59 -10.30 14.35 -2.15
CA VAL A 59 -10.68 13.50 -3.29
C VAL A 59 -10.73 12.02 -2.89
N ALA A 60 -9.71 11.51 -2.18
CA ALA A 60 -9.66 10.13 -1.72
C ALA A 60 -10.85 9.78 -0.82
N ARG A 61 -11.23 10.69 0.10
CA ARG A 61 -12.40 10.54 0.98
C ARG A 61 -13.71 10.39 0.18
N ASN A 62 -13.88 11.17 -0.89
CA ASN A 62 -15.07 11.09 -1.74
C ASN A 62 -15.18 9.74 -2.46
N VAL A 63 -14.07 9.26 -3.05
CA VAL A 63 -14.01 7.95 -3.70
C VAL A 63 -14.26 6.83 -2.70
N LEU A 64 -13.66 6.93 -1.50
CA LEU A 64 -13.82 5.94 -0.44
C LEU A 64 -15.27 5.85 0.04
N ASN A 65 -15.96 6.98 0.21
CA ASN A 65 -17.38 7.00 0.57
C ASN A 65 -18.28 6.35 -0.49
N LEU A 66 -18.01 6.62 -1.77
CA LEU A 66 -18.77 6.03 -2.86
C LEU A 66 -18.59 4.50 -2.87
N ALA A 67 -17.35 4.02 -2.81
CA ALA A 67 -17.06 2.58 -2.74
C ALA A 67 -17.70 1.93 -1.50
N ALA A 68 -17.60 2.58 -0.33
CA ALA A 68 -18.22 2.10 0.91
C ALA A 68 -19.72 1.92 0.79
N SER A 69 -20.40 2.90 0.16
CA SER A 69 -21.85 2.88 0.01
C SER A 69 -22.34 1.71 -0.85
N ILE A 70 -21.55 1.31 -1.85
CA ILE A 70 -21.85 0.17 -2.73
C ILE A 70 -21.70 -1.15 -1.97
N GLU A 71 -20.71 -1.24 -1.07
CA GLU A 71 -20.41 -2.45 -0.29
C GLU A 71 -21.13 -2.52 1.06
N GLY A 72 -21.98 -1.54 1.39
CA GLY A 72 -22.67 -1.48 2.68
C GLY A 72 -21.74 -1.23 3.88
N ILE A 73 -20.62 -0.53 3.66
CA ILE A 73 -19.66 -0.11 4.68
C ILE A 73 -19.92 1.35 5.04
N GLU A 74 -19.76 1.70 6.33
CA GLU A 74 -19.86 3.07 6.82
C GLU A 74 -18.50 3.52 7.38
N PHE A 75 -18.08 4.73 7.01
CA PHE A 75 -16.85 5.33 7.54
C PHE A 75 -17.15 6.53 8.43
N LYS A 76 -16.57 6.52 9.63
CA LYS A 76 -16.48 7.68 10.51
C LYS A 76 -15.10 8.30 10.38
N TYR A 77 -15.02 9.55 9.93
CA TYR A 77 -13.75 10.24 9.78
C TYR A 77 -13.44 11.14 10.97
N GLN A 78 -12.17 11.20 11.34
CA GLN A 78 -11.62 12.19 12.27
C GLN A 78 -10.38 12.82 11.64
N GLU A 79 -10.46 14.11 11.29
CA GLU A 79 -9.32 14.87 10.77
C GLU A 79 -8.50 15.43 11.94
N VAL A 80 -7.19 15.19 11.95
CA VAL A 80 -6.26 15.69 12.98
C VAL A 80 -4.94 16.16 12.33
N PRO A 81 -4.25 17.14 12.93
CA PRO A 81 -3.08 17.78 12.32
C PRO A 81 -1.81 16.93 12.42
N VAL A 82 -0.94 17.01 11.40
CA VAL A 82 0.41 16.42 11.39
C VAL A 82 1.34 17.30 10.54
N GLY A 83 2.66 17.17 10.73
CA GLY A 83 3.65 17.83 9.88
C GLY A 83 3.75 19.33 10.14
N GLY A 84 3.94 20.11 9.07
CA GLY A 84 3.97 21.56 9.10
C GLY A 84 2.67 22.20 9.58
N ALA A 85 1.52 21.65 9.18
CA ALA A 85 0.21 22.07 9.65
C ALA A 85 0.06 21.92 11.17
N ALA A 86 0.64 20.86 11.75
CA ALA A 86 0.70 20.72 13.21
C ALA A 86 1.69 21.69 13.86
N LEU A 87 2.87 21.90 13.26
CA LEU A 87 3.84 22.88 13.75
C LEU A 87 3.24 24.28 13.86
N ASP A 88 2.49 24.70 12.84
CA ASP A 88 1.83 26.02 12.82
C ASP A 88 0.73 26.14 13.87
N LEU A 89 0.05 25.04 14.22
CA LEU A 89 -1.10 25.03 15.13
C LEU A 89 -0.69 24.83 16.60
N THR A 90 0.26 23.93 16.86
CA THR A 90 0.59 23.44 18.21
C THR A 90 2.06 23.56 18.57
N GLY A 91 2.93 23.96 17.63
CA GLY A 91 4.37 24.06 17.83
C GLY A 91 5.13 22.73 17.74
N VAL A 92 4.46 21.60 17.50
CA VAL A 92 5.09 20.28 17.34
C VAL A 92 4.60 19.55 16.09
N PRO A 93 5.45 18.76 15.40
CA PRO A 93 5.07 18.12 14.13
C PRO A 93 4.14 16.91 14.29
N LEU A 94 3.96 16.42 15.52
CA LEU A 94 2.98 15.38 15.85
C LEU A 94 2.45 15.63 17.28
N PRO A 95 1.26 16.21 17.43
CA PRO A 95 0.58 16.36 18.71
C PRO A 95 0.22 15.00 19.31
N GLU A 96 0.09 14.94 20.64
CA GLU A 96 -0.29 13.70 21.33
C GLU A 96 -1.71 13.26 20.96
N GLU A 97 -2.62 14.21 20.78
CA GLU A 97 -4.00 13.99 20.37
C GLU A 97 -4.09 13.34 19.00
N THR A 98 -3.19 13.71 18.07
CA THR A 98 -3.10 13.11 16.74
C THR A 98 -2.69 11.64 16.84
N LEU A 99 -1.67 11.31 17.63
CA LEU A 99 -1.24 9.93 17.82
C LEU A 99 -2.32 9.10 18.55
N LEU A 100 -3.03 9.70 19.51
CA LEU A 100 -4.12 9.04 20.22
C LEU A 100 -5.28 8.71 19.27
N ALA A 101 -5.72 9.66 18.44
CA ALA A 101 -6.76 9.45 17.44
C ALA A 101 -6.37 8.35 16.45
N ALA A 102 -5.12 8.37 15.96
CA ALA A 102 -4.58 7.35 15.07
C ALA A 102 -4.59 5.95 15.70
N LYS A 103 -4.21 5.83 16.99
CA LYS A 103 -4.25 4.55 17.73
C LYS A 103 -5.66 4.03 18.02
N GLN A 104 -6.64 4.93 18.11
CA GLN A 104 -8.04 4.59 18.37
C GLN A 104 -8.84 4.31 17.08
N SER A 105 -8.23 4.49 15.91
CA SER A 105 -8.86 4.28 14.61
C SER A 105 -8.57 2.89 14.05
N ASP A 106 -9.44 2.41 13.17
CA ASP A 106 -9.23 1.16 12.42
C ASP A 106 -8.18 1.34 11.31
N ALA A 107 -8.10 2.55 10.74
CA ALA A 107 -7.13 2.91 9.72
C ALA A 107 -6.73 4.40 9.81
N VAL A 108 -5.57 4.71 9.23
CA VAL A 108 -5.05 6.07 9.09
C VAL A 108 -4.80 6.33 7.61
N LEU A 109 -5.31 7.46 7.10
CA LEU A 109 -5.06 7.92 5.73
C LEU A 109 -4.32 9.26 5.79
N LEU A 110 -3.09 9.28 5.26
CA LEU A 110 -2.19 10.44 5.29
C LEU A 110 -1.99 11.00 3.88
N GLY A 111 -2.00 12.33 3.75
CA GLY A 111 -1.77 13.04 2.49
C GLY A 111 -0.28 13.20 2.19
N ALA A 112 0.29 14.35 2.55
CA ALA A 112 1.70 14.66 2.36
C ALA A 112 2.27 15.40 3.57
N ILE A 113 3.60 15.38 3.74
CA ILE A 113 4.30 16.07 4.83
C ILE A 113 5.51 16.79 4.24
N GLY A 114 5.79 18.01 4.72
CA GLY A 114 6.96 18.80 4.35
C GLY A 114 6.63 20.13 3.68
N GLY A 115 7.60 21.04 3.70
CA GLY A 115 7.49 22.33 3.01
C GLY A 115 8.57 23.33 3.43
N TYR A 116 8.90 24.25 2.51
CA TYR A 116 10.02 25.19 2.65
C TYR A 116 10.00 26.05 3.91
N LYS A 117 8.80 26.30 4.46
CA LYS A 117 8.59 27.13 5.65
C LYS A 117 9.35 26.58 6.88
N TRP A 118 9.50 25.26 6.99
CA TRP A 118 10.05 24.60 8.19
C TRP A 118 11.45 24.02 7.97
N ASP A 119 12.09 24.25 6.82
CA ASP A 119 13.39 23.66 6.47
C ASP A 119 14.53 24.06 7.42
N LYS A 120 14.44 25.28 7.95
CA LYS A 120 15.43 25.87 8.87
C LYS A 120 15.16 25.54 10.33
N ASN A 121 14.09 24.80 10.64
CA ASN A 121 13.81 24.37 12.00
C ASN A 121 14.87 23.37 12.47
N GLU A 122 15.06 23.32 13.79
CA GLU A 122 15.79 22.21 14.41
C GLU A 122 15.17 20.87 14.04
N LYS A 123 16.00 19.81 13.95
CA LYS A 123 15.58 18.48 13.49
C LYS A 123 14.30 17.98 14.20
N HIS A 124 14.18 18.19 15.50
CA HIS A 124 13.05 17.72 16.29
C HIS A 124 11.73 18.48 16.01
N LEU A 125 11.82 19.64 15.36
CA LEU A 125 10.72 20.51 14.93
C LEU A 125 10.54 20.53 13.40
N LYS A 126 11.07 19.52 12.69
CA LYS A 126 10.83 19.33 11.26
C LYS A 126 9.56 18.48 11.01
N PRO A 127 8.79 18.74 9.95
CA PRO A 127 7.58 17.97 9.61
C PRO A 127 7.82 16.45 9.53
N GLU A 128 8.93 16.02 8.94
CA GLU A 128 9.29 14.62 8.73
C GLU A 128 9.51 13.87 10.05
N THR A 129 9.92 14.59 11.10
CA THR A 129 10.03 14.02 12.46
C THR A 129 8.65 13.58 12.97
N GLY A 130 7.58 14.28 12.60
CA GLY A 130 6.21 13.86 12.89
C GLY A 130 5.85 12.54 12.23
N LEU A 131 6.23 12.35 10.96
CA LEU A 131 6.00 11.10 10.22
C LEU A 131 6.74 9.91 10.84
N LEU A 132 8.01 10.10 11.24
CA LEU A 132 8.80 9.04 11.90
C LEU A 132 8.19 8.65 13.24
N LYS A 133 7.81 9.64 14.08
CA LYS A 133 7.15 9.40 15.37
C LYS A 133 5.79 8.72 15.21
N LEU A 134 5.03 9.05 14.16
CA LEU A 134 3.75 8.41 13.87
C LEU A 134 3.95 6.93 13.53
N ARG A 135 4.91 6.62 12.64
CA ARG A 135 5.24 5.25 12.23
C ARG A 135 5.69 4.40 13.42
N GLU A 136 6.59 4.92 14.24
CA GLU A 136 7.06 4.28 15.47
C GLU A 136 5.91 4.10 16.47
N GLY A 137 5.11 5.16 16.70
CA GLY A 137 4.01 5.17 17.66
C GLY A 137 2.87 4.21 17.31
N LEU A 138 2.62 3.97 16.02
CA LEU A 138 1.65 2.99 15.52
C LEU A 138 2.25 1.60 15.32
N LYS A 139 3.59 1.45 15.44
CA LYS A 139 4.32 0.19 15.24
C LYS A 139 4.06 -0.43 13.86
N VAL A 140 3.87 0.41 12.83
CA VAL A 140 3.62 -0.02 11.44
C VAL A 140 4.94 -0.40 10.74
N PHE A 141 5.53 -1.52 11.18
CA PHE A 141 6.87 -1.96 10.78
C PHE A 141 6.99 -2.39 9.31
N ALA A 142 5.89 -2.71 8.62
CA ALA A 142 5.91 -3.18 7.24
C ALA A 142 5.39 -2.11 6.29
N ASN A 143 6.29 -1.54 5.49
CA ASN A 143 5.94 -0.65 4.41
C ASN A 143 5.85 -1.44 3.10
N LEU A 144 4.67 -1.41 2.47
CA LEU A 144 4.43 -2.06 1.17
C LEU A 144 4.34 -0.98 0.10
N ARG A 145 5.24 -1.02 -0.88
CA ARG A 145 5.29 -0.10 -2.02
C ARG A 145 5.22 -0.91 -3.33
N PRO A 146 4.03 -1.02 -3.96
CA PRO A 146 3.91 -1.61 -5.29
C PRO A 146 4.47 -0.64 -6.34
N ALA A 147 5.37 -1.13 -7.20
CA ALA A 147 5.83 -0.44 -8.39
C ALA A 147 5.34 -1.21 -9.62
N THR A 148 4.35 -0.64 -10.31
CA THR A 148 3.68 -1.26 -11.45
C THR A 148 3.60 -0.28 -12.59
N VAL A 149 4.08 -0.68 -13.76
CA VAL A 149 3.93 0.12 -14.99
C VAL A 149 2.58 -0.22 -15.63
N LEU A 150 1.65 0.73 -15.58
CA LEU A 150 0.34 0.59 -16.22
C LEU A 150 0.49 0.63 -17.74
N PRO A 151 -0.19 -0.24 -18.51
CA PRO A 151 -0.09 -0.29 -19.97
C PRO A 151 -0.32 1.07 -20.67
N GLN A 152 -1.19 1.90 -20.09
CA GLN A 152 -1.54 3.22 -20.61
C GLN A 152 -0.46 4.28 -20.35
N LEU A 153 0.49 4.01 -19.46
CA LEU A 153 1.53 4.95 -19.01
C LEU A 153 2.95 4.46 -19.29
N VAL A 154 3.13 3.39 -20.06
CA VAL A 154 4.45 2.79 -20.32
C VAL A 154 5.45 3.81 -20.87
N ASP A 155 4.99 4.72 -21.74
CA ASP A 155 5.84 5.73 -22.38
C ASP A 155 6.28 6.87 -21.44
N ALA A 156 5.77 6.92 -20.21
CA ALA A 156 6.27 7.84 -19.18
C ALA A 156 7.60 7.35 -18.56
N SER A 157 7.90 6.04 -18.66
CA SER A 157 9.15 5.48 -18.18
C SER A 157 10.33 5.91 -19.06
N THR A 158 11.48 6.18 -18.45
CA THR A 158 12.73 6.45 -19.16
C THR A 158 13.43 5.17 -19.63
N LEU A 159 13.00 3.99 -19.14
CA LEU A 159 13.48 2.71 -19.65
C LEU A 159 12.84 2.43 -21.01
N LYS A 160 13.52 1.63 -21.83
CA LYS A 160 12.94 1.17 -23.09
C LYS A 160 11.65 0.40 -22.81
N ARG A 161 10.66 0.54 -23.70
CA ARG A 161 9.34 -0.09 -23.57
C ARG A 161 9.45 -1.59 -23.30
N GLU A 162 10.31 -2.32 -24.01
CA GLU A 162 10.49 -3.76 -23.83
C GLU A 162 11.07 -4.16 -22.46
N VAL A 163 11.61 -3.20 -21.70
CA VAL A 163 12.09 -3.39 -20.32
C VAL A 163 11.02 -2.99 -19.31
N ALA A 164 10.36 -1.84 -19.50
CA ALA A 164 9.37 -1.28 -18.58
C ALA A 164 8.00 -1.97 -18.64
N GLU A 165 7.55 -2.35 -19.83
CA GLU A 165 6.22 -2.94 -20.03
C GLU A 165 6.11 -4.27 -19.29
N GLY A 166 5.13 -4.37 -18.39
CA GLY A 166 4.88 -5.55 -17.56
C GLY A 166 5.65 -5.59 -16.24
N VAL A 167 6.38 -4.54 -15.88
CA VAL A 167 6.95 -4.40 -14.53
C VAL A 167 5.81 -4.35 -13.51
N ASP A 168 5.88 -5.27 -12.54
CA ASP A 168 4.97 -5.39 -11.41
C ASP A 168 5.73 -6.09 -10.28
N LEU A 169 6.26 -5.26 -9.37
CA LEU A 169 6.98 -5.71 -8.19
C LEU A 169 6.43 -5.03 -6.93
N MET A 170 6.68 -5.65 -5.78
CA MET A 170 6.33 -5.14 -4.46
C MET A 170 7.59 -5.01 -3.60
N VAL A 171 7.90 -3.81 -3.13
CA VAL A 171 8.94 -3.62 -2.11
C VAL A 171 8.31 -3.68 -0.71
N VAL A 172 8.76 -4.64 0.09
CA VAL A 172 8.42 -4.82 1.50
C VAL A 172 9.59 -4.32 2.33
N ARG A 173 9.48 -3.09 2.83
CA ARG A 173 10.52 -2.38 3.58
C ARG A 173 10.22 -2.44 5.08
N GLU A 174 11.23 -2.78 5.88
CA GLU A 174 11.16 -2.58 7.33
C GLU A 174 11.15 -1.08 7.64
N LEU A 175 10.18 -0.59 8.41
CA LEU A 175 9.89 0.85 8.51
C LEU A 175 10.25 1.48 9.87
N THR A 176 10.48 0.68 10.91
CA THR A 176 10.52 1.14 12.31
C THR A 176 11.82 0.81 13.05
N GLY A 177 12.82 0.23 12.36
CA GLY A 177 14.13 -0.12 12.92
C GLY A 177 15.28 0.34 12.03
N GLY A 178 16.43 -0.31 12.19
CA GLY A 178 17.65 -0.02 11.44
C GLY A 178 18.26 1.35 11.78
N ILE A 179 19.14 1.84 10.90
CA ILE A 179 19.93 3.07 11.07
C ILE A 179 19.09 4.33 11.28
N TYR A 180 17.82 4.29 10.90
CA TYR A 180 16.87 5.39 11.06
C TYR A 180 16.46 5.61 12.50
N PHE A 181 16.49 4.57 13.34
CA PHE A 181 16.07 4.62 14.76
C PHE A 181 17.19 4.18 15.72
N GLY A 182 18.24 3.52 15.21
CA GLY A 182 19.34 3.00 16.01
C GLY A 182 20.08 4.04 16.84
N LYS A 183 20.52 3.61 18.02
CA LYS A 183 21.32 4.36 18.98
C LYS A 183 22.61 3.57 19.29
N PRO A 184 23.73 4.25 19.59
CA PRO A 184 23.89 5.69 19.73
C PRO A 184 23.89 6.42 18.37
N ARG A 185 23.53 7.71 18.36
CA ARG A 185 23.57 8.56 17.17
C ARG A 185 23.84 10.01 17.50
N GLY A 186 24.44 10.74 16.58
CA GLY A 186 24.69 12.17 16.75
C GLY A 186 25.90 12.63 15.97
N PHE A 187 26.38 13.82 16.32
CA PHE A 187 27.65 14.34 15.88
C PHE A 187 28.24 15.21 16.99
N GLY A 188 29.56 15.35 17.03
CA GLY A 188 30.25 16.15 18.03
C GLY A 188 31.76 16.17 17.78
N THR A 189 32.48 16.88 18.63
CA THR A 189 33.93 17.01 18.56
C THR A 189 34.60 16.00 19.48
N ASN A 190 35.59 15.24 18.97
CA ASN A 190 36.39 14.33 19.80
C ASN A 190 37.43 15.11 20.64
N GLU A 191 38.18 14.39 21.48
CA GLU A 191 39.23 14.97 22.34
C GLU A 191 40.35 15.67 21.54
N ASN A 192 40.54 15.31 20.27
CA ASN A 192 41.53 15.91 19.37
C ASN A 192 41.01 17.16 18.63
N GLY A 193 39.76 17.57 18.85
CA GLY A 193 39.16 18.70 18.15
C GLY A 193 38.52 18.36 16.78
N GLU A 194 38.39 17.08 16.43
CA GLU A 194 37.83 16.64 15.14
C GLU A 194 36.32 16.41 15.23
N GLU A 195 35.56 16.88 14.23
CA GLU A 195 34.12 16.60 14.14
C GLU A 195 33.85 15.17 13.65
N ILE A 196 33.05 14.43 14.41
CA ILE A 196 32.65 13.05 14.12
C ILE A 196 31.13 12.96 14.12
N GLY A 197 30.55 12.44 13.04
CA GLY A 197 29.15 12.04 12.95
C GLY A 197 29.00 10.52 13.00
N PHE A 198 27.96 10.02 13.66
CA PHE A 198 27.72 8.59 13.79
C PHE A 198 26.22 8.23 13.85
N ASN A 199 25.92 7.04 13.32
CA ASN A 199 24.64 6.36 13.42
C ASN A 199 24.88 4.86 13.58
N THR A 200 23.88 4.13 14.08
CA THR A 200 23.97 2.68 14.32
C THR A 200 22.92 1.93 13.51
N GLU A 201 23.35 1.11 12.57
CA GLU A 201 22.49 0.10 11.93
C GLU A 201 22.35 -1.08 12.89
N VAL A 202 21.15 -1.34 13.38
CA VAL A 202 20.88 -2.39 14.36
C VAL A 202 19.50 -2.99 14.15
N TYR A 203 19.45 -4.32 14.26
CA TYR A 203 18.22 -5.11 14.20
C TYR A 203 18.28 -6.24 15.22
N ALA A 204 17.21 -6.41 15.98
CA ALA A 204 16.96 -7.60 16.77
C ALA A 204 16.29 -8.69 15.92
N ALA A 205 16.43 -9.96 16.31
CA ALA A 205 15.87 -11.10 15.58
C ALA A 205 14.37 -10.92 15.27
N TYR A 206 13.59 -10.52 16.28
CA TYR A 206 12.14 -10.38 16.16
C TYR A 206 11.71 -9.30 15.14
N GLU A 207 12.56 -8.28 14.91
CA GLU A 207 12.29 -7.21 13.96
C GLU A 207 12.44 -7.70 12.52
N ILE A 208 13.43 -8.57 12.29
CA ILE A 208 13.67 -9.20 10.99
C ILE A 208 12.62 -10.29 10.74
N ASP A 209 12.32 -11.10 11.75
CA ASP A 209 11.36 -12.19 11.62
C ASP A 209 9.96 -11.66 11.26
N ARG A 210 9.49 -10.57 11.89
CA ARG A 210 8.16 -9.99 11.60
C ARG A 210 8.03 -9.44 10.18
N ILE A 211 9.07 -8.76 9.67
CA ILE A 211 9.03 -8.21 8.31
C ILE A 211 9.21 -9.32 7.26
N ALA A 212 10.03 -10.33 7.56
CA ALA A 212 10.19 -11.50 6.71
C ALA A 212 8.85 -12.22 6.53
N ARG A 213 8.11 -12.48 7.60
CA ARG A 213 6.77 -13.11 7.54
C ARG A 213 5.81 -12.33 6.64
N VAL A 214 5.72 -11.01 6.82
CA VAL A 214 4.89 -10.16 5.94
C VAL A 214 5.32 -10.29 4.48
N ALA A 215 6.63 -10.31 4.21
CA ALA A 215 7.13 -10.43 2.85
C ALA A 215 6.84 -11.79 2.21
N PHE A 216 7.02 -12.89 2.95
CA PHE A 216 6.66 -14.23 2.47
C PHE A 216 5.15 -14.36 2.22
N GLU A 217 4.31 -13.86 3.14
CA GLU A 217 2.85 -13.84 2.97
C GLU A 217 2.41 -12.97 1.79
N THR A 218 3.14 -11.88 1.54
CA THR A 218 2.92 -11.01 0.38
C THR A 218 3.29 -11.71 -0.91
N ALA A 219 4.46 -12.36 -0.97
CA ALA A 219 4.89 -13.15 -2.13
C ALA A 219 3.92 -14.29 -2.45
N ARG A 220 3.39 -14.99 -1.42
CA ARG A 220 2.38 -16.06 -1.58
C ARG A 220 1.06 -15.55 -2.20
N LYS A 221 0.69 -14.30 -1.95
CA LYS A 221 -0.48 -13.65 -2.59
C LYS A 221 -0.19 -13.12 -4.00
N ARG A 222 1.06 -13.19 -4.45
CA ARG A 222 1.54 -12.71 -5.74
C ARG A 222 2.04 -13.88 -6.59
N LYS A 223 3.29 -13.84 -7.08
CA LYS A 223 3.86 -14.84 -8.02
C LYS A 223 4.68 -15.90 -7.29
N GLY A 224 4.66 -15.92 -5.95
CA GLY A 224 5.37 -16.90 -5.13
C GLY A 224 6.89 -16.72 -5.12
N LYS A 225 7.42 -15.53 -5.45
CA LYS A 225 8.86 -15.27 -5.46
C LYS A 225 9.24 -14.14 -4.53
N LEU A 226 10.24 -14.38 -3.69
CA LEU A 226 10.78 -13.41 -2.75
C LEU A 226 12.28 -13.22 -2.96
N CYS A 227 12.71 -11.99 -3.22
CA CYS A 227 14.12 -11.61 -3.23
C CYS A 227 14.45 -10.84 -1.94
N SER A 228 15.29 -11.43 -1.08
CA SER A 228 15.85 -10.74 0.08
C SER A 228 17.08 -9.94 -0.33
N VAL A 229 17.02 -8.62 -0.15
CA VAL A 229 18.11 -7.71 -0.48
C VAL A 229 18.85 -7.25 0.77
N ASP A 230 20.17 -7.40 0.79
CA ASP A 230 21.03 -7.08 1.94
C ASP A 230 22.45 -6.65 1.52
N LYS A 231 23.36 -6.42 2.46
CA LYS A 231 24.81 -6.26 2.22
C LYS A 231 25.64 -7.25 3.04
N ALA A 232 25.27 -8.52 3.01
CA ALA A 232 25.85 -9.56 3.88
C ALA A 232 27.32 -9.90 3.58
N ASN A 233 27.91 -9.38 2.50
CA ASN A 233 29.34 -9.46 2.25
C ASN A 233 30.18 -8.44 3.03
N VAL A 234 29.56 -7.46 3.70
CA VAL A 234 30.25 -6.40 4.44
C VAL A 234 29.67 -6.20 5.83
N LEU A 235 28.35 -6.16 5.98
CA LEU A 235 27.70 -5.73 7.23
C LEU A 235 27.21 -6.92 8.05
N GLU A 236 27.61 -7.02 9.32
CA GLU A 236 27.14 -8.06 10.24
C GLU A 236 25.62 -7.99 10.46
N ALA A 237 25.05 -6.78 10.49
CA ALA A 237 23.59 -6.60 10.54
C ALA A 237 22.89 -7.25 9.32
N SER A 238 23.50 -7.17 8.13
CA SER A 238 22.99 -7.84 6.92
C SER A 238 23.26 -9.35 6.91
N MET A 239 24.39 -9.81 7.45
CA MET A 239 24.64 -11.25 7.65
C MET A 239 23.58 -11.86 8.58
N PHE A 240 23.28 -11.14 9.66
CA PHE A 240 22.25 -11.52 10.61
C PHE A 240 20.85 -11.49 9.97
N TRP A 241 20.54 -10.45 9.18
CA TRP A 241 19.33 -10.37 8.37
C TRP A 241 19.13 -11.60 7.48
N ARG A 242 20.13 -11.92 6.66
CA ARG A 242 20.10 -13.08 5.77
C ARG A 242 19.87 -14.38 6.55
N LYS A 243 20.58 -14.57 7.66
CA LYS A 243 20.42 -15.72 8.56
C LYS A 243 18.98 -15.87 9.05
N ARG A 244 18.34 -14.76 9.47
CA ARG A 244 16.95 -14.78 9.95
C ARG A 244 15.97 -15.08 8.83
N ILE A 245 16.10 -14.44 7.67
CA ILE A 245 15.22 -14.70 6.52
C ILE A 245 15.29 -16.16 6.07
N MET A 246 16.49 -16.74 5.98
CA MET A 246 16.66 -18.16 5.64
C MET A 246 15.99 -19.09 6.67
N ALA A 247 16.00 -18.74 7.95
CA ALA A 247 15.33 -19.52 8.98
C ALA A 247 13.80 -19.46 8.84
N ILE A 248 13.25 -18.26 8.58
CA ILE A 248 11.81 -18.08 8.34
C ILE A 248 11.35 -18.77 7.06
N ALA A 249 12.20 -18.85 6.03
CA ALA A 249 11.89 -19.51 4.76
C ALA A 249 11.42 -20.96 4.90
N LEU A 250 11.88 -21.66 5.94
CA LEU A 250 11.47 -23.04 6.24
C LEU A 250 9.96 -23.16 6.53
N GLU A 251 9.31 -22.07 6.92
CA GLU A 251 7.87 -22.00 7.18
C GLU A 251 7.05 -21.69 5.92
N TYR A 252 7.71 -21.37 4.79
CA TYR A 252 7.10 -20.95 3.54
C TYR A 252 7.68 -21.73 2.34
N PRO A 253 7.55 -23.08 2.30
CA PRO A 253 8.18 -23.92 1.28
C PRO A 253 7.63 -23.72 -0.14
N ASP A 254 6.49 -23.05 -0.27
CA ASP A 254 5.82 -22.69 -1.52
C ASP A 254 6.27 -21.34 -2.10
N VAL A 255 7.16 -20.62 -1.41
CA VAL A 255 7.74 -19.35 -1.89
C VAL A 255 9.20 -19.56 -2.27
N GLU A 256 9.54 -19.26 -3.52
CA GLU A 256 10.92 -19.27 -4.00
C GLU A 256 11.70 -18.11 -3.38
N LEU A 257 12.65 -18.43 -2.49
CA LEU A 257 13.54 -17.44 -1.89
C LEU A 257 14.84 -17.32 -2.70
N SER A 258 15.20 -16.09 -3.05
CA SER A 258 16.51 -15.71 -3.54
C SER A 258 17.13 -14.60 -2.69
N HIS A 259 18.44 -14.41 -2.81
CA HIS A 259 19.16 -13.33 -2.12
C HIS A 259 19.97 -12.51 -3.11
N MET A 260 20.00 -11.19 -2.91
CA MET A 260 20.75 -10.27 -3.75
C MET A 260 21.42 -9.19 -2.89
N TYR A 261 22.59 -8.72 -3.31
CA TYR A 261 23.20 -7.56 -2.65
C TYR A 261 22.55 -6.27 -3.12
N VAL A 262 22.43 -5.27 -2.24
CA VAL A 262 21.74 -4.00 -2.52
C VAL A 262 22.27 -3.25 -3.75
N ASP A 263 23.58 -3.28 -3.99
CA ASP A 263 24.19 -2.69 -5.19
C ASP A 263 23.81 -3.44 -6.46
N ASN A 264 23.77 -4.78 -6.42
CA ASN A 264 23.27 -5.57 -7.55
C ASN A 264 21.76 -5.38 -7.74
N ALA A 265 20.98 -5.25 -6.66
CA ALA A 265 19.55 -4.99 -6.74
C ALA A 265 19.24 -3.68 -7.47
N ALA A 266 19.99 -2.60 -7.17
CA ALA A 266 19.88 -1.34 -7.90
C ALA A 266 20.16 -1.55 -9.41
N MET A 267 21.27 -2.23 -9.75
CA MET A 267 21.56 -2.57 -11.15
C MET A 267 20.45 -3.40 -11.82
N GLN A 268 19.87 -4.37 -11.10
CA GLN A 268 18.81 -5.25 -11.62
C GLN A 268 17.48 -4.52 -11.83
N LEU A 269 17.13 -3.53 -10.99
CA LEU A 269 15.94 -2.69 -11.17
C LEU A 269 16.02 -1.92 -12.50
N VAL A 270 17.20 -1.49 -12.92
CA VAL A 270 17.41 -0.84 -14.22
C VAL A 270 17.51 -1.86 -15.36
N ARG A 271 18.21 -2.98 -15.12
CA ARG A 271 18.57 -3.94 -16.18
C ARG A 271 17.42 -4.86 -16.59
N ASP A 272 16.74 -5.45 -15.62
CA ASP A 272 15.63 -6.39 -15.81
C ASP A 272 14.68 -6.35 -14.61
N PRO A 273 13.91 -5.25 -14.43
CA PRO A 273 13.01 -5.08 -13.28
C PRO A 273 11.91 -6.16 -13.23
N LYS A 274 11.58 -6.79 -14.38
CA LYS A 274 10.55 -7.82 -14.48
C LYS A 274 10.90 -9.13 -13.79
N GLN A 275 12.17 -9.33 -13.44
CA GLN A 275 12.59 -10.51 -12.68
C GLN A 275 12.02 -10.52 -11.26
N PHE A 276 11.69 -9.35 -10.70
CA PHE A 276 11.23 -9.22 -9.33
C PHE A 276 9.71 -9.42 -9.21
N ASP A 277 9.32 -10.15 -8.18
CA ASP A 277 7.93 -10.24 -7.72
C ASP A 277 7.76 -9.47 -6.40
N THR A 278 8.36 -9.97 -5.33
CA THR A 278 8.42 -9.31 -4.02
C THR A 278 9.87 -9.15 -3.60
N ILE A 279 10.25 -7.96 -3.17
CA ILE A 279 11.55 -7.64 -2.58
C ILE A 279 11.34 -7.40 -1.09
N VAL A 280 12.20 -7.96 -0.24
CA VAL A 280 12.25 -7.60 1.19
C VAL A 280 13.61 -7.11 1.59
N THR A 281 13.65 -6.00 2.32
CA THR A 281 14.91 -5.39 2.74
C THR A 281 14.74 -4.49 3.97
N ASN A 282 15.87 -4.03 4.53
CA ASN A 282 15.90 -3.18 5.70
C ASN A 282 15.40 -1.75 5.41
N ASN A 283 15.40 -0.90 6.43
CA ASN A 283 14.83 0.45 6.32
C ASN A 283 15.53 1.33 5.29
N ILE A 284 16.86 1.44 5.35
CA ILE A 284 17.62 2.34 4.46
C ILE A 284 17.72 1.82 3.03
N PHE A 285 17.92 0.52 2.82
CA PHE A 285 17.96 -0.05 1.47
C PHE A 285 16.57 -0.05 0.85
N GLY A 286 15.53 -0.29 1.65
CA GLY A 286 14.15 -0.20 1.19
C GLY A 286 13.76 1.22 0.79
N ASP A 287 14.27 2.23 1.49
CA ASP A 287 14.12 3.63 1.08
C ASP A 287 14.63 3.84 -0.34
N ILE A 288 15.91 3.56 -0.54
CA ILE A 288 16.61 3.80 -1.81
C ILE A 288 16.01 2.99 -2.95
N LEU A 289 15.83 1.67 -2.76
CA LEU A 289 15.36 0.78 -3.83
C LEU A 289 13.88 1.00 -4.18
N SER A 290 13.05 1.39 -3.21
CA SER A 290 11.65 1.69 -3.52
C SER A 290 11.49 3.00 -4.26
N ASP A 291 12.34 3.99 -3.98
CA ASP A 291 12.38 5.24 -4.74
C ASP A 291 12.97 5.01 -6.15
N GLU A 292 13.97 4.14 -6.31
CA GLU A 292 14.49 3.75 -7.63
C GLU A 292 13.45 2.97 -8.48
N ALA A 293 12.61 2.16 -7.85
CA ALA A 293 11.57 1.40 -8.53
C ALA A 293 10.34 2.24 -8.93
N SER A 294 10.15 3.43 -8.33
CA SER A 294 8.97 4.29 -8.52
C SER A 294 9.11 5.20 -9.74
#